data_AF-A0A2G6DTC8-F1
#
_entry.id   AF-A0A2G6DTC8-F1
#
_cell.length_a   1.000
_cell.length_b   1.000
_cell.length_c   1.000
_cell.angle_alpha   90.00
_cell.angle_beta   90.00
_cell.angle_gamma   90.00
#
_symmetry.space_group_name_H-M   'P 1'
#
loop_
_entity.id
_entity.type
_entity.pdbx_description
1 polymer ?
#
loop_
_entity_poly.entity_id
_entity_poly.type
_entity_poly.pdbx_seq_one_letter_code
_entity_poly.pdbx_strand_id
1 'polypeptide(L)'
;MRIVVVPLHDALLEDLLDTVQEAMTGQEPPQRALARGVLARRREDEATLAGRRPAAAVAATVLGGAAALHALWATGSTWPFREENTLARYVIGDPRRPGMPGPAACLAVTVALGTAAAATVDRVRSRDAAMLPFPVSDATVRLAAAALAVRGVVGLATTTFAARPLTPEFAKLDRSVYSPLCLGLAWSLRATAGGLRP
;
A
#
# COMPACT_ATOMS: atom_id res chain seq x y z
N MET A 1 46.77 13.59 -47.42
CA MET A 1 46.17 13.07 -46.18
C MET A 1 46.98 13.63 -45.02
N ARG A 2 46.55 14.78 -44.46
CA ARG A 2 47.26 15.48 -43.38
C ARG A 2 46.57 15.13 -42.06
N ILE A 3 47.24 14.34 -41.23
CA ILE A 3 46.77 13.99 -39.90
C ILE A 3 46.93 15.23 -39.03
N VAL A 4 45.81 15.86 -38.66
CA VAL A 4 45.79 16.98 -37.72
C VAL A 4 45.92 16.38 -36.32
N VAL A 5 47.11 16.51 -35.74
CA VAL A 5 47.34 16.26 -34.31
C VAL A 5 46.82 17.51 -33.59
N VAL A 6 45.53 17.47 -33.21
CA VAL A 6 44.91 18.47 -32.35
C VAL A 6 45.65 18.48 -31.00
N PRO A 7 45.99 19.64 -30.41
CA PRO A 7 46.86 19.71 -29.25
C PRO A 7 46.08 19.33 -28.00
N LEU A 8 46.13 18.04 -27.65
CA LEU A 8 45.48 17.49 -26.45
C LEU A 8 45.97 18.16 -25.14
N HIS A 9 47.16 18.77 -25.16
CA HIS A 9 47.78 19.36 -23.99
C HIS A 9 47.19 20.71 -23.60
N ASP A 10 46.88 21.57 -24.57
CA ASP A 10 46.31 22.90 -24.30
C ASP A 10 44.89 22.78 -23.75
N ALA A 11 44.08 21.87 -24.34
CA ALA A 11 42.72 21.62 -23.88
C ALA A 11 42.68 21.04 -22.45
N LEU A 12 43.63 20.15 -22.10
CA LEU A 12 43.72 19.60 -20.75
C LEU A 12 44.21 20.63 -19.73
N LEU A 13 45.10 21.54 -20.15
CA LEU A 13 45.62 22.61 -19.30
C LEU A 13 44.56 23.67 -19.02
N GLU A 14 43.79 24.08 -20.03
CA GLU A 14 42.64 24.97 -19.86
C GLU A 14 41.58 24.35 -18.93
N ASP A 15 41.23 23.07 -19.13
CA ASP A 15 40.26 22.38 -18.27
C ASP A 15 40.75 22.25 -16.82
N LEU A 16 42.05 22.03 -16.61
CA LEU A 16 42.67 22.02 -15.27
C LEU A 16 42.69 23.41 -14.62
N LEU A 17 43.03 24.46 -15.38
CA LEU A 17 43.07 25.83 -14.89
C LEU A 17 41.67 26.32 -14.54
N ASP A 18 40.67 26.00 -15.35
CA ASP A 18 39.25 26.28 -15.06
C ASP A 18 38.79 25.54 -13.81
N THR A 19 39.15 24.25 -13.67
CA THR A 19 38.83 23.46 -12.47
C THR A 19 39.46 24.04 -11.19
N VAL A 20 40.72 24.51 -11.27
CA VAL A 20 41.43 25.11 -10.13
C VAL A 20 40.87 26.50 -9.81
N GLN A 21 40.55 27.31 -10.82
CA GLN A 21 39.92 28.62 -10.68
C GLN A 21 38.53 28.49 -10.05
N GLU A 22 37.73 27.50 -10.47
CA GLU A 22 36.43 27.16 -9.87
C GLU A 22 36.58 26.74 -8.40
N ALA A 23 37.60 25.92 -8.09
CA ALA A 23 37.91 25.52 -6.72
C ALA A 23 38.35 26.70 -5.84
N MET A 24 39.09 27.65 -6.40
CA MET A 24 39.57 28.84 -5.69
C MET A 24 38.50 29.93 -5.50
N THR A 25 37.55 30.05 -6.43
CA THR A 25 36.44 31.02 -6.35
C THR A 25 35.28 30.55 -5.47
N GLY A 26 35.31 29.28 -5.02
CA GLY A 26 34.23 28.67 -4.23
C GLY A 26 32.93 28.51 -5.03
N GLN A 27 32.98 28.68 -6.35
CA GLN A 27 31.84 28.65 -7.23
C GLN A 27 31.59 27.20 -7.65
N GLU A 28 30.67 26.53 -6.98
CA GLU A 28 30.32 25.13 -7.29
C GLU A 28 29.83 25.00 -8.75
N PRO A 29 30.39 24.07 -9.54
CA PRO A 29 29.95 23.89 -10.91
C PRO A 29 28.47 23.46 -10.95
N PRO A 30 27.69 23.92 -11.95
CA PRO A 30 26.23 23.77 -11.99
C PRO A 30 25.77 22.31 -11.91
N GLN A 31 26.58 21.39 -12.42
CA GLN A 31 26.34 19.95 -12.39
C GLN A 31 26.33 19.37 -10.96
N ARG A 32 27.26 19.81 -10.11
CA ARG A 32 27.38 19.36 -8.70
C ARG A 32 26.23 19.90 -7.87
N ALA A 33 25.83 21.15 -8.10
CA ALA A 33 24.65 21.74 -7.47
C ALA A 33 23.36 20.98 -7.85
N LEU A 34 23.18 20.63 -9.13
CA LEU A 34 22.06 19.81 -9.60
C LEU A 34 22.05 18.43 -8.94
N ALA A 35 23.20 17.75 -8.92
CA ALA A 35 23.34 16.43 -8.31
C ALA A 35 23.01 16.45 -6.81
N ARG A 36 23.53 17.44 -6.06
CA ARG A 36 23.18 17.65 -4.65
C ARG A 36 21.68 17.88 -4.46
N GLY A 37 21.05 18.68 -5.33
CA GLY A 37 19.60 18.91 -5.29
C GLY A 37 18.76 17.65 -5.55
N VAL A 38 19.20 16.78 -6.49
CA VAL A 38 18.54 15.49 -6.74
C VAL A 38 18.68 14.55 -5.54
N LEU A 39 19.87 14.48 -4.93
CA LEU A 39 20.12 13.66 -3.74
C LEU A 39 19.34 14.14 -2.52
N ALA A 40 19.24 15.46 -2.32
CA ALA A 40 18.43 16.05 -1.26
C ALA A 40 16.95 15.68 -1.42
N ARG A 41 16.39 15.85 -2.62
CA ARG A 41 15.01 15.41 -2.93
C ARG A 41 14.79 13.92 -2.70
N ARG A 42 15.72 13.06 -3.12
CA ARG A 42 15.61 11.61 -2.85
C ARG A 42 15.64 11.27 -1.36
N ARG A 43 16.45 11.98 -0.56
CA ARG A 43 16.48 11.80 0.91
C ARG A 43 15.17 12.24 1.56
N GLU A 44 14.60 13.35 1.13
CA GLU A 44 13.29 13.84 1.59
C GLU A 44 12.16 12.85 1.24
N ASP A 45 12.18 12.31 0.03
CA ASP A 45 11.25 11.25 -0.40
C ASP A 45 11.39 10.00 0.47
N GLU A 46 12.62 9.51 0.69
CA GLU A 46 12.87 8.34 1.55
C GLU A 46 12.44 8.56 3.01
N ALA A 47 12.71 9.74 3.58
CA ALA A 47 12.27 10.09 4.93
C ALA A 47 10.73 10.08 5.02
N THR A 48 10.06 10.62 3.99
CA THR A 48 8.60 10.63 3.89
C THR A 48 8.03 9.22 3.78
N LEU A 49 8.64 8.36 2.95
CA LEU A 49 8.24 6.96 2.82
C LEU A 49 8.47 6.20 4.12
N ALA A 50 9.60 6.41 4.79
CA ALA A 50 9.94 5.78 6.07
C ALA A 50 8.88 6.09 7.14
N GLY A 51 8.38 7.33 7.21
CA GLY A 51 7.27 7.71 8.10
C GLY A 51 5.95 6.96 7.82
N ARG A 52 5.73 6.50 6.58
CA ARG A 52 4.51 5.77 6.16
C ARG A 52 4.62 4.25 6.29
N ARG A 53 5.84 3.71 6.35
CA ARG A 53 6.12 2.26 6.48
C ARG A 53 5.38 1.58 7.63
N PRO A 54 5.30 2.12 8.87
CA PRO A 54 4.62 1.41 9.96
C PRO A 54 3.11 1.24 9.68
N ALA A 55 2.43 2.28 9.22
CA ALA A 55 1.01 2.21 8.86
C ALA A 55 0.76 1.22 7.71
N ALA A 56 1.62 1.25 6.68
CA ALA A 56 1.57 0.31 5.56
C ALA A 56 1.82 -1.12 6.00
N ALA A 57 2.78 -1.36 6.90
CA ALA A 57 3.08 -2.69 7.43
C ALA A 57 1.89 -3.25 8.20
N VAL A 58 1.30 -2.47 9.11
CA VAL A 58 0.10 -2.89 9.86
C VAL A 58 -1.05 -3.21 8.92
N ALA A 59 -1.36 -2.32 7.97
CA ALA A 59 -2.43 -2.54 7.01
C ALA A 59 -2.18 -3.79 6.15
N ALA A 60 -0.98 -3.93 5.59
CA ALA A 60 -0.61 -5.08 4.77
C ALA A 60 -0.65 -6.40 5.55
N THR A 61 -0.21 -6.42 6.81
CA THR A 61 -0.27 -7.61 7.67
C THR A 61 -1.70 -8.01 7.96
N VAL A 62 -2.58 -7.07 8.32
CA VAL A 62 -3.99 -7.38 8.60
C VAL A 62 -4.71 -7.84 7.34
N LEU A 63 -4.51 -7.16 6.20
CA LEU A 63 -5.09 -7.55 4.91
C LEU A 63 -4.57 -8.92 4.45
N GLY A 64 -3.26 -9.16 4.57
CA GLY A 64 -2.64 -10.43 4.22
C GLY A 64 -3.12 -11.59 5.12
N GLY A 65 -3.25 -11.36 6.42
CA GLY A 65 -3.82 -12.33 7.35
C GLY A 65 -5.28 -12.67 7.02
N ALA A 66 -6.09 -11.64 6.72
CA ALA A 66 -7.47 -11.85 6.29
C ALA A 66 -7.57 -12.57 4.94
N ALA A 67 -6.65 -12.30 3.99
CA ALA A 67 -6.55 -13.02 2.73
C ALA A 67 -6.22 -14.51 2.96
N ALA A 68 -5.24 -14.81 3.81
CA ALA A 68 -4.87 -16.19 4.15
C ALA A 68 -6.03 -16.94 4.82
N LEU A 69 -6.79 -16.27 5.69
CA LEU A 69 -7.97 -16.84 6.32
C LEU A 69 -9.06 -17.19 5.29
N HIS A 70 -9.30 -16.33 4.30
CA HIS A 70 -10.24 -16.64 3.22
C HIS A 70 -9.74 -17.75 2.30
N ALA A 71 -8.42 -17.82 2.05
CA ALA A 71 -7.84 -18.93 1.30
C ALA A 71 -8.06 -20.26 2.02
N LEU A 72 -7.90 -20.26 3.35
CA LEU A 72 -8.17 -21.42 4.20
C LEU A 72 -9.67 -21.81 4.17
N TRP A 73 -10.59 -20.85 4.23
CA TRP A 73 -12.02 -21.13 4.08
C TRP A 73 -12.40 -21.62 2.68
N ALA A 74 -11.66 -21.21 1.65
CA ALA A 74 -11.88 -21.72 0.30
C ALA A 74 -11.61 -23.23 0.17
N THR A 75 -10.78 -23.81 1.05
CA THR A 75 -10.56 -25.26 1.11
C THR A 75 -11.64 -26.01 1.90
N GLY A 76 -12.67 -25.31 2.40
CA GLY A 76 -13.71 -25.88 3.27
C GLY A 76 -13.32 -25.96 4.75
N SER A 77 -12.21 -25.34 5.17
CA SER A 77 -11.83 -25.29 6.58
C SER A 77 -12.85 -24.48 7.40
N THR A 78 -13.18 -24.96 8.59
CA THR A 78 -14.09 -24.29 9.54
C THR A 78 -13.36 -23.46 10.60
N TRP A 79 -12.02 -23.41 10.54
CA TRP A 79 -11.19 -22.68 11.52
C TRP A 79 -11.62 -21.21 11.63
N PRO A 80 -11.72 -20.63 12.83
CA PRO A 80 -11.31 -21.18 14.14
C PRO A 80 -12.38 -22.03 14.84
N PHE A 81 -13.53 -22.26 14.21
CA PHE A 81 -14.62 -23.05 14.77
C PHE A 81 -14.53 -24.51 14.34
N ARG A 82 -15.34 -25.37 14.99
CA ARG A 82 -15.45 -26.79 14.61
C ARG A 82 -16.50 -26.98 13.52
N GLU A 83 -17.62 -26.29 13.65
CA GLU A 83 -18.80 -26.45 12.80
C GLU A 83 -18.94 -25.29 11.80
N GLU A 84 -19.22 -25.63 10.54
CA GLU A 84 -19.39 -24.66 9.45
C GLU A 84 -20.53 -23.67 9.73
N ASN A 85 -21.66 -24.15 10.21
CA ASN A 85 -22.80 -23.28 10.51
C ASN A 85 -22.47 -22.29 11.64
N THR A 86 -21.62 -22.69 12.59
CA THR A 86 -21.14 -21.76 13.62
C THR A 86 -20.29 -20.67 12.98
N LEU A 87 -19.31 -21.04 12.15
CA LEU A 87 -18.49 -20.06 11.41
C LEU A 87 -19.35 -19.08 10.59
N ALA A 88 -20.34 -19.59 9.86
CA ALA A 88 -21.24 -18.76 9.04
C ALA A 88 -22.02 -17.73 9.88
N ARG A 89 -22.48 -18.12 11.08
CA ARG A 89 -23.15 -17.19 12.00
C ARG A 89 -22.25 -16.08 12.51
N TYR A 90 -20.94 -16.31 12.60
CA TYR A 90 -19.97 -15.30 13.04
C TYR A 90 -19.43 -14.42 11.90
N VAL A 91 -19.33 -14.94 10.68
CA VAL A 91 -18.66 -14.26 9.55
C VAL A 91 -19.61 -13.70 8.50
N ILE A 92 -20.72 -14.39 8.21
CA ILE A 92 -21.72 -13.98 7.20
C ILE A 92 -22.86 -13.24 7.86
N GLY A 93 -23.35 -13.80 8.98
CA GLY A 93 -24.41 -13.21 9.77
C GLY A 93 -25.80 -13.20 9.13
N ASP A 94 -26.01 -13.91 8.02
CA ASP A 94 -27.32 -14.02 7.37
C ASP A 94 -28.10 -15.22 7.95
N PRO A 95 -29.17 -14.99 8.72
CA PRO A 95 -29.96 -16.08 9.30
C PRO A 95 -30.76 -16.88 8.27
N ARG A 96 -30.93 -16.37 7.04
CA ARG A 96 -31.69 -17.05 5.96
C ARG A 96 -30.83 -17.99 5.13
N ARG A 97 -29.50 -17.86 5.21
CA ARG A 97 -28.56 -18.65 4.43
C ARG A 97 -27.55 -19.34 5.36
N PRO A 98 -27.90 -20.52 5.90
CA PRO A 98 -26.96 -21.29 6.70
C PRO A 98 -25.83 -21.84 5.81
N GLY A 99 -24.59 -21.81 6.32
CA GLY A 99 -23.41 -22.34 5.65
C GLY A 99 -22.48 -21.29 5.04
N MET A 100 -21.25 -21.71 4.72
CA MET A 100 -20.21 -20.85 4.17
C MET A 100 -20.41 -20.57 2.67
N PRO A 101 -19.89 -19.45 2.15
CA PRO A 101 -19.88 -19.22 0.72
C PRO A 101 -19.01 -20.27 0.01
N GLY A 102 -19.35 -20.61 -1.23
CA GLY A 102 -18.56 -21.55 -2.01
C GLY A 102 -17.10 -21.10 -2.22
N PRO A 103 -16.18 -22.02 -2.55
CA PRO A 103 -14.74 -21.75 -2.66
C PRO A 103 -14.39 -20.54 -3.53
N ALA A 104 -15.10 -20.35 -4.65
CA ALA A 104 -14.86 -19.24 -5.57
C ALA A 104 -15.05 -17.87 -4.93
N ALA A 105 -16.04 -17.71 -4.04
CA ALA A 105 -16.28 -16.45 -3.35
C ALA A 105 -15.14 -16.15 -2.36
N CYS A 106 -14.70 -17.16 -1.61
CA CYS A 106 -13.58 -17.03 -0.69
C CYS A 106 -12.26 -16.72 -1.43
N LEU A 107 -12.01 -17.35 -2.58
CA LEU A 107 -10.85 -17.05 -3.43
C LEU A 107 -10.91 -15.64 -4.02
N ALA A 108 -12.07 -15.16 -4.46
CA ALA A 108 -12.21 -13.79 -4.95
C ALA A 108 -11.81 -12.76 -3.87
N VAL A 109 -12.27 -12.96 -2.62
CA VAL A 109 -11.88 -12.11 -1.49
C VAL A 109 -10.39 -12.26 -1.16
N THR A 110 -9.84 -13.47 -1.22
CA THR A 110 -8.41 -13.74 -1.04
C THR A 110 -7.58 -12.90 -2.00
N VAL A 111 -7.92 -12.93 -3.30
CA VAL A 111 -7.22 -12.16 -4.34
C VAL A 111 -7.38 -10.67 -4.11
N ALA A 112 -8.59 -10.20 -3.81
CA ALA A 112 -8.84 -8.77 -3.55
C ALA A 112 -8.03 -8.24 -2.36
N LEU A 113 -7.99 -8.98 -1.25
CA LEU A 113 -7.25 -8.57 -0.06
C LEU A 113 -5.73 -8.72 -0.24
N GLY A 114 -5.28 -9.79 -0.90
CA GLY A 114 -3.87 -10.00 -1.21
C GLY A 114 -3.31 -8.94 -2.16
N THR A 115 -4.07 -8.56 -3.19
CA THR A 115 -3.67 -7.48 -4.12
C THR A 115 -3.64 -6.12 -3.40
N ALA A 116 -4.62 -5.82 -2.54
CA ALA A 116 -4.60 -4.62 -1.72
C ALA A 116 -3.39 -4.58 -0.77
N ALA A 117 -3.05 -5.69 -0.13
CA ALA A 117 -1.87 -5.81 0.73
C ALA A 117 -0.57 -5.56 -0.06
N ALA A 118 -0.43 -6.19 -1.23
CA ALA A 118 0.75 -6.04 -2.09
C ALA A 118 0.91 -4.59 -2.60
N ALA A 119 -0.20 -3.97 -3.05
CA ALA A 119 -0.20 -2.58 -3.49
C ALA A 119 0.15 -1.62 -2.33
N THR A 120 -0.29 -1.91 -1.11
CA THR A 120 0.04 -1.11 0.08
C THR A 120 1.54 -1.13 0.39
N VAL A 121 2.18 -2.31 0.27
CA VAL A 121 3.63 -2.43 0.42
C VAL A 121 4.37 -1.69 -0.69
N ASP A 122 3.91 -1.83 -1.94
CA ASP A 122 4.49 -1.13 -3.09
C ASP A 122 4.43 0.41 -2.94
N ARG A 123 3.39 0.94 -2.27
CA ARG A 123 3.26 2.38 -2.02
C ARG A 123 4.38 2.97 -1.16
N VAL A 124 4.96 2.18 -0.26
CA VAL A 124 6.04 2.64 0.64
C VAL A 124 7.45 2.22 0.19
N ARG A 125 7.56 1.60 -1.00
CA ARG A 125 8.84 1.33 -1.64
C ARG A 125 9.36 2.56 -2.40
N SER A 126 10.69 2.62 -2.51
CA SER A 126 11.38 3.59 -3.36
C SER A 126 10.99 3.36 -4.83
N ARG A 127 11.11 4.39 -5.68
CA ARG A 127 10.76 4.28 -7.12
C ARG A 127 11.52 3.14 -7.80
N ASP A 128 12.79 2.96 -7.46
CA ASP A 128 13.67 1.97 -8.08
C ASP A 128 13.36 0.52 -7.63
N ALA A 129 12.60 0.34 -6.53
CA ALA A 129 12.20 -0.96 -5.98
C ALA A 129 10.69 -1.26 -6.13
N ALA A 130 9.92 -0.34 -6.72
CA ALA A 130 8.50 -0.52 -6.96
C ALA A 130 8.28 -1.63 -8.03
N MET A 131 7.34 -2.52 -7.77
CA MET A 131 6.97 -3.61 -8.68
C MET A 131 5.80 -3.23 -9.57
N LEU A 132 4.96 -2.29 -9.12
CA LEU A 132 3.80 -1.81 -9.87
C LEU A 132 3.99 -0.36 -10.32
N PRO A 133 3.44 0.02 -11.49
CA PRO A 133 3.34 1.42 -11.87
C PRO A 133 2.59 2.21 -10.80
N PHE A 134 3.07 3.41 -10.47
CA PHE A 134 2.44 4.23 -9.43
C PHE A 134 0.93 4.40 -9.58
N PRO A 135 0.38 4.72 -10.78
CA PRO A 135 -1.06 4.94 -10.91
C PRO A 135 -1.87 3.69 -10.55
N VAL A 136 -1.31 2.50 -10.81
CA VAL A 136 -1.96 1.23 -10.50
C VAL A 136 -1.99 1.02 -8.99
N SER A 137 -0.84 1.11 -8.30
CA SER A 137 -0.83 0.89 -6.85
C SER A 137 -1.60 1.98 -6.08
N ASP A 138 -1.60 3.23 -6.56
CA ASP A 138 -2.43 4.31 -5.99
C ASP A 138 -3.92 4.05 -6.18
N ALA A 139 -4.36 3.71 -7.39
CA ALA A 139 -5.76 3.39 -7.67
C ALA A 139 -6.25 2.19 -6.85
N THR A 140 -5.45 1.12 -6.77
CA THR A 140 -5.78 -0.08 -5.97
C THR A 140 -5.93 0.26 -4.49
N VAL A 141 -4.99 1.00 -3.89
CA VAL A 141 -5.05 1.37 -2.47
C VAL A 141 -6.24 2.28 -2.18
N ARG A 142 -6.54 3.24 -3.06
CA ARG A 142 -7.71 4.13 -2.91
C ARG A 142 -9.02 3.37 -3.03
N LEU A 143 -9.14 2.46 -4.00
CA LEU A 143 -10.33 1.64 -4.17
C LEU A 143 -10.54 0.73 -2.95
N ALA A 144 -9.48 0.09 -2.46
CA ALA A 144 -9.54 -0.73 -1.26
C ALA A 144 -9.94 0.10 -0.03
N ALA A 145 -9.37 1.30 0.15
CA ALA A 145 -9.73 2.21 1.23
C ALA A 145 -11.22 2.62 1.16
N ALA A 146 -11.71 2.95 -0.04
CA ALA A 146 -13.12 3.30 -0.25
C ALA A 146 -14.05 2.12 0.05
N ALA A 147 -13.73 0.92 -0.46
CA ALA A 147 -14.53 -0.28 -0.23
C ALA A 147 -14.62 -0.64 1.26
N LEU A 148 -13.49 -0.56 1.98
CA LEU A 148 -13.44 -0.80 3.42
C LEU A 148 -14.17 0.28 4.22
N ALA A 149 -14.05 1.55 3.83
CA ALA A 149 -14.80 2.64 4.46
C ALA A 149 -16.31 2.43 4.30
N VAL A 150 -16.77 2.15 3.08
CA VAL A 150 -18.18 1.82 2.80
C VAL A 150 -18.62 0.62 3.63
N ARG A 151 -17.84 -0.46 3.65
CA ARG A 151 -18.17 -1.66 4.45
C ARG A 151 -18.27 -1.35 5.94
N GLY A 152 -17.35 -0.56 6.50
CA GLY A 152 -17.36 -0.20 7.91
C GLY A 152 -18.54 0.71 8.29
N VAL A 153 -18.82 1.75 7.47
CA VAL A 153 -19.96 2.65 7.70
C VAL A 153 -21.28 1.90 7.56
N VAL A 154 -21.45 1.11 6.49
CA VAL A 154 -22.67 0.32 6.28
C VAL A 154 -22.85 -0.72 7.37
N GLY A 155 -21.78 -1.39 7.81
CA GLY A 155 -21.82 -2.35 8.92
C GLY A 155 -22.33 -1.71 10.21
N LEU A 156 -21.72 -0.62 10.64
CA LEU A 156 -22.16 0.14 11.82
C LEU A 156 -23.61 0.63 11.68
N ALA A 157 -23.99 1.17 10.52
CA ALA A 157 -25.35 1.60 10.28
C ALA A 157 -26.34 0.42 10.39
N THR A 158 -26.04 -0.70 9.74
CA THR A 158 -26.92 -1.88 9.77
C THR A 158 -27.08 -2.48 11.16
N THR A 159 -26.00 -2.56 11.94
CA THR A 159 -26.05 -3.09 13.31
C THR A 159 -26.64 -2.11 14.31
N THR A 160 -26.49 -0.80 14.11
CA THR A 160 -27.01 0.23 15.03
C THR A 160 -28.49 0.50 14.81
N PHE A 161 -28.94 0.55 13.55
CA PHE A 161 -30.33 0.83 13.19
C PHE A 161 -31.17 -0.43 12.93
N ALA A 162 -30.60 -1.62 13.16
CA ALA A 162 -31.26 -2.90 12.87
C ALA A 162 -31.87 -2.97 11.46
N ALA A 163 -31.18 -2.37 10.48
CA ALA A 163 -31.71 -2.18 9.12
C ALA A 163 -31.93 -3.48 8.33
N ARG A 164 -31.40 -4.61 8.83
CA ARG A 164 -31.59 -5.95 8.26
C ARG A 164 -31.50 -7.02 9.37
N PRO A 165 -32.15 -8.18 9.21
CA PRO A 165 -31.98 -9.30 10.14
C PRO A 165 -30.54 -9.84 10.05
N LEU A 166 -29.86 -9.89 11.19
CA LEU A 166 -28.51 -10.44 11.35
C LEU A 166 -28.53 -11.46 12.49
N THR A 167 -27.61 -12.42 12.46
CA THR A 167 -27.36 -13.26 13.63
C THR A 167 -26.82 -12.40 14.78
N PRO A 168 -27.19 -12.71 16.05
CA PRO A 168 -26.70 -11.96 17.21
C PRO A 168 -25.17 -11.96 17.32
N GLU A 169 -24.54 -13.08 16.94
CA GLU A 169 -23.08 -13.26 16.98
C GLU A 169 -22.36 -12.29 16.04
N PHE A 170 -22.80 -12.24 14.77
CA PHE A 170 -22.23 -11.35 13.78
C PHE A 170 -22.51 -9.89 14.15
N ALA A 171 -23.73 -9.53 14.58
CA ALA A 171 -24.06 -8.14 14.92
C ALA A 171 -23.17 -7.60 16.06
N LYS A 172 -22.85 -8.43 17.05
CA LYS A 172 -21.93 -8.09 18.13
C LYS A 172 -20.51 -7.88 17.62
N LEU A 173 -19.98 -8.81 16.82
CA LEU A 173 -18.62 -8.71 16.26
C LEU A 173 -18.50 -7.58 15.25
N ASP A 174 -19.51 -7.35 14.41
CA ASP A 174 -19.47 -6.30 13.40
C ASP A 174 -19.40 -4.91 14.02
N ARG A 175 -20.14 -4.68 15.11
CA ARG A 175 -20.10 -3.42 15.85
C ARG A 175 -18.79 -3.21 16.62
N SER A 176 -18.25 -4.26 17.25
CA SER A 176 -17.10 -4.15 18.16
C SER A 176 -15.74 -4.39 17.51
N VAL A 177 -15.68 -5.14 16.42
CA VAL A 177 -14.44 -5.60 15.79
C VAL A 177 -14.44 -5.31 14.29
N TYR A 178 -15.36 -5.88 13.50
CA TYR A 178 -15.22 -5.85 12.03
C TYR A 178 -15.35 -4.45 11.44
N SER A 179 -16.39 -3.71 11.78
CA SER A 179 -16.59 -2.36 11.24
C SER A 179 -15.51 -1.37 11.72
N PRO A 180 -15.13 -1.33 13.01
CA PRO A 180 -13.98 -0.54 13.46
C PRO A 180 -12.68 -0.92 12.74
N LEU A 181 -12.43 -2.21 12.53
CA LEU A 181 -11.25 -2.68 11.79
C LEU A 181 -11.27 -2.23 10.33
N CYS A 182 -12.42 -2.34 9.64
CA CYS A 182 -12.56 -1.84 8.27
C CYS A 182 -12.31 -0.33 8.18
N LEU A 183 -12.83 0.46 9.12
CA LEU A 183 -12.58 1.91 9.16
C LEU A 183 -11.12 2.24 9.47
N GLY A 184 -10.51 1.54 10.42
CA GLY A 184 -9.08 1.70 10.75
C GLY A 184 -8.17 1.35 9.58
N LEU A 185 -8.48 0.27 8.85
CA LEU A 185 -7.76 -0.08 7.62
C LEU A 185 -7.98 0.95 6.52
N ALA A 186 -9.21 1.43 6.32
CA ALA A 186 -9.48 2.48 5.34
C ALA A 186 -8.68 3.75 5.63
N TRP A 187 -8.62 4.16 6.90
CA TRP A 187 -7.79 5.27 7.34
C TRP A 187 -6.30 5.02 7.08
N SER A 188 -5.78 3.86 7.48
CA SER A 188 -4.37 3.50 7.29
C SER A 188 -3.98 3.48 5.80
N LEU A 189 -4.79 2.85 4.96
CA LEU A 189 -4.61 2.84 3.51
C LEU A 189 -4.64 4.26 2.94
N ARG A 190 -5.59 5.09 3.37
CA ARG A 190 -5.66 6.49 2.93
C ARG A 190 -4.41 7.29 3.33
N ALA A 191 -3.87 7.06 4.53
CA ALA A 191 -2.64 7.67 5.01
C ALA A 191 -1.42 7.23 4.18
N THR A 192 -1.37 5.97 3.74
CA THR A 192 -0.32 5.50 2.81
C THR A 192 -0.43 6.11 1.42
N ALA A 193 -1.65 6.46 0.99
CA ALA A 193 -1.94 7.12 -0.28
C ALA A 193 -1.80 8.65 -0.27
N GLY A 194 -1.60 9.29 0.89
CA GLY A 194 -1.53 10.76 1.01
C GLY A 194 -0.16 11.32 0.60
N GLY A 195 -0.13 12.34 -0.27
CA GLY A 195 1.10 13.01 -0.73
C GLY A 195 1.56 12.51 -2.10
N LEU A 196 1.52 13.42 -3.09
CA LEU A 196 1.74 13.21 -4.53
C LEU A 196 2.96 12.30 -4.80
N ARG A 197 2.83 11.28 -5.66
CA ARG A 197 3.95 11.04 -6.58
C ARG A 197 3.68 11.94 -7.79
N PRO A 198 4.36 13.10 -7.92
CA PRO A 198 4.70 13.57 -9.25
C PRO A 198 5.70 12.61 -9.88
#